data_AF-A0A523DGD9-F1
#
_entry.id   AF-A0A523DGD9-F1
#
_cell.length_a   1.000
_cell.length_b   1.000
_cell.length_c   1.000
_cell.angle_alpha   90.00
_cell.angle_beta   90.00
_cell.angle_gamma   90.00
#
_symmetry.space_group_name_H-M   'P 1'
#
loop_
_entity.id
_entity.type
_entity.pdbx_description
1 polymer ?
#
loop_
_entity_poly.entity_id
_entity_poly.type
_entity_poly.pdbx_seq_one_letter_code
_entity_poly.pdbx_strand_id
1 'polypeptide(L)'
;MPEQCGRTFDEVLLSGYLDDALVQGDEQRVRVHLEDCATCRTLVEELAAVREATMSSTFDTPRDHEWPEMPRTGASRLAHGMGWPLVMAWVVLFGGYALWELWTEAENLLEQLILVGGVSGIGLLFLRVLIDRLDALKTDRYREVQK
;
A
#
# COMPACT_ATOMS: atom_id res chain seq x y z
N MET A 1 10.11 36.05 42.58
CA MET A 1 8.98 35.43 41.84
C MET A 1 9.19 35.83 40.39
N PRO A 2 9.62 34.95 39.48
CA PRO A 2 9.89 35.38 38.11
C PRO A 2 8.54 35.66 37.46
N GLU A 3 8.39 36.88 36.97
CA GLU A 3 7.18 37.35 36.33
C GLU A 3 6.90 36.48 35.12
N GLN A 4 5.68 35.95 35.07
CA GLN A 4 5.16 35.30 33.87
C GLN A 4 5.32 36.30 32.74
N CYS A 5 6.19 35.97 31.77
CA CYS A 5 6.29 36.72 30.52
C CYS A 5 4.84 36.89 30.01
N GLY A 6 4.34 38.12 30.02
CA GLY A 6 2.98 38.41 29.60
C GLY A 6 2.83 37.89 28.19
N ARG A 7 1.92 36.92 28.00
CA ARG A 7 1.66 36.09 26.79
C ARG A 7 1.54 36.88 25.48
N THR A 8 2.61 37.53 25.07
CA THR A 8 2.74 38.30 23.83
C THR A 8 3.61 37.54 22.83
N PHE A 9 4.49 36.68 23.34
CA PHE A 9 5.20 35.68 22.55
C PHE A 9 4.62 34.31 22.86
N ASP A 10 3.86 33.79 21.90
CA ASP A 10 3.36 32.42 21.93
C ASP A 10 4.49 31.43 21.68
N GLU A 11 4.34 30.23 22.22
CA GLU A 11 5.27 29.09 22.04
C GLU A 11 5.55 28.80 20.56
N VAL A 12 4.59 29.12 19.67
CA VAL A 12 4.71 29.02 18.20
C VAL A 12 5.80 29.92 17.63
N LEU A 13 6.00 31.12 18.19
CA LEU A 13 7.07 32.02 17.73
C LEU A 13 8.43 31.52 18.22
N LEU A 14 8.49 30.91 19.40
CA LEU A 14 9.74 30.36 19.95
C LEU A 14 10.16 29.09 19.21
N SER A 15 9.22 28.19 18.88
CA SER A 15 9.50 27.01 18.05
C SER A 15 9.84 27.42 16.61
N GLY A 16 9.13 28.39 16.04
CA GLY A 16 9.45 28.93 14.73
C GLY A 16 10.83 29.58 14.66
N TYR A 17 11.28 30.23 15.74
CA TYR A 17 12.65 30.76 15.85
C TYR A 17 13.69 29.63 15.91
N LEU A 18 13.40 28.54 16.64
CA LEU A 18 14.30 27.38 16.74
C LEU A 18 14.46 26.62 15.41
N ASP A 19 13.41 26.60 14.59
CA ASP A 19 13.38 25.93 13.29
C ASP A 19 13.71 26.84 12.10
N ASP A 20 14.21 28.07 12.34
CA ASP A 20 14.50 29.09 11.32
C ASP A 20 13.31 29.37 10.35
N ALA A 21 12.08 29.22 10.85
CA ALA A 21 10.84 29.33 10.07
C ALA A 21 10.18 30.72 10.16
N LEU A 22 10.75 31.65 10.93
CA LEU A 22 10.22 33.00 11.09
C LEU A 22 10.63 33.93 9.95
N VAL A 23 9.77 34.91 9.69
CA VAL A 23 10.12 36.06 8.84
C VAL A 23 11.10 36.98 9.59
N GLN A 24 12.03 37.63 8.89
CA GLN A 24 13.08 38.48 9.49
C GLN A 24 12.59 39.46 10.56
N GLY A 25 11.41 40.05 10.38
CA GLY A 25 10.83 40.99 11.34
C GLY A 25 10.49 40.33 12.68
N ASP A 26 9.94 39.12 12.65
CA ASP A 26 9.57 38.39 13.87
C ASP A 26 10.77 37.71 14.51
N GLU A 27 11.72 37.22 13.71
CA GLU A 27 13.00 36.68 14.20
C GLU A 27 13.76 37.73 15.04
N GLN A 28 13.86 38.97 14.54
CA GLN A 28 14.54 40.04 15.26
C GLN A 28 13.81 40.44 16.54
N ARG A 29 12.47 40.40 16.54
CA ARG A 29 11.65 40.65 17.74
C ARG A 29 11.87 39.58 18.80
N VAL A 30 11.92 38.30 18.40
CA VAL A 30 12.20 37.19 19.31
C VAL A 30 13.62 37.28 19.87
N ARG A 31 14.62 37.60 19.03
CA ARG A 31 16.02 37.75 19.47
C ARG A 31 16.18 38.80 20.57
N VAL A 32 15.62 39.99 20.38
CA VAL A 32 15.65 41.05 21.40
C VAL A 32 14.93 40.60 22.67
N HIS A 33 13.79 39.91 22.54
CA HIS A 33 13.06 39.41 23.71
C HIS A 33 13.85 38.36 24.51
N LEU A 34 14.63 37.50 23.84
CA LEU A 34 15.47 36.49 24.49
C LEU A 34 16.65 37.10 25.27
N GLU A 35 17.10 38.30 24.92
CA GLU A 35 18.13 39.04 25.67
C GLU A 35 17.60 39.48 27.04
N ASP A 36 16.34 39.91 27.11
CA ASP A 36 15.72 40.48 28.31
C ASP A 36 14.97 39.43 29.19
N CYS A 37 14.44 38.36 28.59
CA CYS A 37 13.61 37.38 29.31
C CYS A 37 14.33 36.06 29.60
N ALA A 38 14.65 35.81 30.88
CA ALA A 38 15.24 34.54 31.31
C ALA A 38 14.29 33.34 31.13
N THR A 39 12.98 33.51 31.35
CA THR A 39 11.99 32.42 31.25
C THR A 39 11.81 31.90 29.82
N CYS A 40 11.79 32.80 28.83
CA CYS A 40 11.69 32.39 27.43
C CYS A 40 12.98 31.74 26.94
N ARG A 41 14.14 32.16 27.48
CA ARG A 41 15.43 31.54 27.18
C ARG A 41 15.50 30.09 27.65
N THR A 42 15.07 29.82 28.89
CA THR A 42 15.01 28.44 29.41
C THR A 42 14.07 27.56 28.59
N LEU A 43 12.94 28.10 28.14
CA LEU A 43 11.98 27.35 27.32
C LEU A 43 12.55 27.00 25.94
N VAL A 44 13.28 27.92 25.29
CA VAL A 44 13.97 27.64 24.01
C VAL A 44 15.06 26.59 24.19
N GLU A 45 15.81 26.63 25.29
CA GLU A 45 16.83 25.62 25.60
C GLU A 45 16.22 24.22 25.81
N GLU A 46 15.08 24.12 26.50
CA GLU A 46 14.34 22.87 26.68
C GLU A 46 13.83 22.30 25.35
N LEU A 47 13.25 23.15 24.49
CA LEU A 47 12.80 22.75 23.16
C LEU A 47 13.95 22.30 22.27
N ALA A 48 15.10 22.99 22.32
CA ALA A 48 16.31 22.61 21.60
C ALA A 48 16.82 21.23 22.03
N ALA A 49 16.80 20.91 23.33
CA ALA A 49 17.22 19.61 23.84
C ALA A 49 16.32 18.47 23.32
N VAL A 50 15.00 18.68 23.27
CA VAL A 50 14.04 17.67 22.74
C VAL A 50 14.22 17.48 21.24
N ARG A 51 14.44 18.57 20.49
CA ARG A 51 14.70 18.52 19.04
C ARG A 51 15.97 17.71 18.75
N GLU A 52 17.03 17.94 19.49
CA GLU A 52 18.30 17.22 19.33
C GLU A 52 18.15 15.73 19.69
N ALA A 53 17.44 15.40 20.77
CA ALA A 53 17.14 14.01 21.14
C ALA A 53 16.33 13.29 20.05
N THR A 54 15.44 14.00 19.37
CA THR A 54 14.63 13.44 18.27
C THR A 54 15.47 13.29 16.98
N MET A 55 16.28 14.28 16.64
CA MET A 55 17.14 14.25 15.43
C MET A 55 18.29 13.24 15.54
N SER A 56 18.81 13.03 16.74
CA SER A 56 19.86 12.04 17.01
C SER A 56 19.32 10.61 17.12
N SER A 57 17.99 10.44 17.19
CA SER A 57 17.38 9.12 17.17
C SER A 57 17.55 8.47 15.79
N THR A 58 18.42 7.48 15.71
CA THR A 58 18.59 6.68 14.49
C THR A 58 17.43 5.69 14.43
N PHE A 59 16.50 5.91 13.52
CA PHE A 59 15.49 4.91 13.19
C PHE A 59 16.19 3.78 12.42
N ASP A 60 16.42 2.65 13.10
CA ASP A 60 16.79 1.42 12.42
C ASP A 60 15.61 1.00 11.54
N THR A 61 15.75 1.21 10.23
CA THR A 61 14.72 0.81 9.29
C THR A 61 14.76 -0.72 9.21
N PRO A 62 13.70 -1.42 9.64
CA PRO A 62 13.68 -2.87 9.58
C PRO A 62 13.91 -3.33 8.15
N ARG A 63 14.67 -4.41 7.97
CA ARG A 63 15.08 -4.86 6.63
C ARG A 63 13.84 -5.35 5.89
N ASP A 64 13.76 -5.14 4.57
CA ASP A 64 12.57 -5.47 3.75
C ASP A 64 12.00 -6.89 3.95
N HIS A 65 12.80 -7.86 4.39
CA HIS A 65 12.35 -9.23 4.67
C HIS A 65 11.62 -9.41 6.00
N GLU A 66 11.74 -8.46 6.92
CA GLU A 66 11.06 -8.43 8.23
C GLU A 66 9.67 -7.81 8.14
N TRP A 67 9.38 -7.14 7.02
CA TRP A 67 8.07 -6.62 6.68
C TRP A 67 7.48 -7.41 5.49
N PRO A 68 7.03 -8.67 5.69
CA PRO A 68 6.32 -9.37 4.63
C PRO A 68 4.99 -8.64 4.40
N GLU A 69 4.96 -7.75 3.41
CA GLU A 69 3.74 -7.13 2.86
C GLU A 69 2.73 -8.16 2.33
N MET A 70 3.12 -9.44 2.35
CA MET A 70 2.39 -10.57 1.84
C MET A 70 1.87 -11.40 3.01
N PRO A 71 0.57 -11.31 3.36
CA PRO A 71 -0.04 -12.27 4.25
C PRO A 71 0.10 -13.64 3.58
N ARG A 72 0.94 -14.50 4.17
CA ARG A 72 1.05 -15.92 3.79
C ARG A 72 -0.22 -16.65 4.24
N THR A 73 -1.36 -16.32 3.65
CA THR A 73 -2.60 -17.04 3.92
C THR A 73 -2.56 -18.37 3.16
N GLY A 74 -2.76 -19.47 3.88
CA GLY A 74 -2.70 -20.85 3.37
C GLY A 74 -3.66 -21.16 2.21
N ALA A 75 -4.55 -20.22 1.87
CA ALA A 75 -5.47 -20.30 0.75
C ALA A 75 -4.78 -20.25 -0.63
N SER A 76 -3.63 -19.56 -0.79
CA SER A 76 -2.92 -19.53 -2.09
C SER A 76 -2.29 -20.89 -2.44
N ARG A 77 -1.86 -21.66 -1.43
CA ARG A 77 -1.36 -23.04 -1.60
C ARG A 77 -2.47 -24.01 -2.03
N LEU A 78 -3.68 -23.82 -1.51
CA LEU A 78 -4.86 -24.63 -1.87
C LEU A 78 -5.40 -24.28 -3.26
N ALA A 79 -5.36 -23.00 -3.65
CA ALA A 79 -5.76 -22.54 -4.99
C ALA A 79 -4.87 -23.12 -6.10
N HIS A 80 -3.54 -23.15 -5.92
CA HIS A 80 -2.64 -23.82 -6.87
C HIS A 80 -2.78 -25.35 -6.88
N GLY A 81 -3.14 -25.96 -5.73
CA GLY A 81 -3.31 -27.41 -5.62
C GLY A 81 -4.60 -27.95 -6.27
N MET A 82 -5.72 -27.21 -6.19
CA MET A 82 -7.03 -27.65 -6.70
C MET A 82 -7.45 -27.00 -8.03
N GLY A 83 -6.95 -25.79 -8.33
CA GLY A 83 -7.28 -25.12 -9.59
C GLY A 83 -6.65 -25.79 -10.81
N TRP A 84 -5.41 -26.27 -10.67
CA TRP A 84 -4.67 -26.89 -11.78
C TRP A 84 -5.21 -28.23 -12.27
N PRO A 85 -5.61 -29.19 -11.41
CA PRO A 85 -6.23 -30.43 -11.88
C PRO A 85 -7.59 -30.17 -12.56
N LEU A 86 -8.35 -29.16 -12.13
CA LEU A 86 -9.63 -28.80 -12.77
C LEU A 86 -9.42 -28.26 -14.19
N VAL A 87 -8.43 -27.38 -14.37
CA VAL A 87 -8.08 -26.84 -15.71
C VAL A 87 -7.53 -27.93 -16.61
N MET A 88 -6.65 -28.80 -16.09
CA MET A 88 -6.13 -29.94 -16.83
C MET A 88 -7.25 -30.91 -17.26
N ALA A 89 -8.19 -31.22 -16.36
CA ALA A 89 -9.34 -32.07 -16.69
C ALA A 89 -10.22 -31.44 -17.78
N TRP A 90 -10.44 -30.13 -17.72
CA TRP A 90 -11.22 -29.41 -18.73
C TRP A 90 -10.52 -29.40 -20.09
N VAL A 91 -9.21 -29.11 -20.14
CA VAL A 91 -8.40 -29.12 -21.37
C VAL A 91 -8.37 -30.51 -22.00
N VAL A 92 -8.25 -31.56 -21.20
CA VAL A 92 -8.27 -32.95 -21.70
C VAL A 92 -9.64 -33.31 -22.25
N LEU A 93 -10.74 -32.94 -21.58
CA LEU A 93 -12.11 -33.21 -22.04
C LEU A 93 -12.43 -32.48 -23.35
N PHE A 94 -12.22 -31.16 -23.39
CA PHE A 94 -12.55 -30.35 -24.57
C PHE A 94 -11.54 -30.57 -25.70
N GLY A 95 -10.25 -30.69 -25.39
CA GLY A 95 -9.22 -31.00 -26.37
C GLY A 95 -9.40 -32.38 -26.98
N GLY A 96 -9.75 -33.39 -26.17
CA GLY A 96 -10.03 -34.74 -26.65
C GLY A 96 -11.30 -34.81 -27.51
N TYR A 97 -12.37 -34.13 -27.10
CA TYR A 97 -13.60 -34.04 -27.89
C TYR A 97 -13.36 -33.33 -29.23
N ALA A 98 -12.65 -32.20 -29.24
CA ALA A 98 -12.30 -31.50 -30.48
C ALA A 98 -11.43 -32.36 -31.42
N LEU A 99 -10.48 -33.13 -30.89
CA LEU A 99 -9.63 -34.02 -31.67
C LEU A 99 -10.42 -35.19 -32.28
N TRP A 100 -11.36 -35.75 -31.52
CA TRP A 100 -12.25 -36.82 -31.97
C TRP A 100 -13.17 -36.35 -33.10
N GLU A 101 -13.80 -35.19 -32.92
CA GLU A 101 -14.71 -34.60 -33.91
C GLU A 101 -13.96 -34.25 -35.21
N LEU A 102 -12.73 -33.72 -35.11
CA LEU A 102 -11.84 -33.47 -36.26
C LEU A 102 -11.45 -34.74 -37.03
N TRP A 103 -11.38 -35.89 -36.37
CA TRP A 103 -11.12 -37.18 -37.01
C TRP A 103 -12.37 -37.80 -37.65
N THR A 104 -13.57 -37.41 -37.23
CA THR A 104 -14.82 -38.08 -37.63
C THR A 104 -15.60 -37.29 -38.69
N GLU A 105 -15.63 -35.96 -38.63
CA GLU A 105 -16.36 -35.11 -39.57
C GLU A 105 -15.43 -34.08 -40.24
N ALA A 106 -15.05 -34.36 -41.50
CA ALA A 106 -14.11 -33.54 -42.26
C ALA A 106 -14.78 -32.51 -43.21
N GLU A 107 -16.11 -32.49 -43.33
CA GLU A 107 -16.81 -31.64 -44.32
C GLU A 107 -17.07 -30.21 -43.86
N ASN A 108 -17.23 -29.94 -42.55
CA ASN A 108 -17.57 -28.62 -42.01
C ASN A 108 -16.52 -28.08 -41.02
N LEU A 109 -15.23 -28.31 -41.33
CA LEU A 109 -14.10 -27.93 -40.49
C LEU A 109 -14.15 -26.47 -40.01
N LEU A 110 -14.63 -25.56 -40.85
CA LEU A 110 -14.60 -24.11 -40.57
C LEU A 110 -15.70 -23.69 -39.59
N GLU A 111 -16.93 -24.20 -39.75
CA GLU A 111 -18.05 -23.92 -38.85
C GLU A 111 -17.83 -24.59 -37.49
N GLN A 112 -17.30 -25.81 -37.49
CA GLN A 112 -16.94 -26.53 -36.28
C GLN A 112 -15.74 -25.90 -35.56
N LEU A 113 -14.73 -25.41 -36.28
CA LEU A 113 -13.60 -24.67 -35.69
C LEU A 113 -14.07 -23.36 -35.06
N ILE A 114 -15.02 -22.65 -35.67
CA ILE A 114 -15.58 -21.40 -35.13
C ILE A 114 -16.46 -21.69 -33.90
N LEU A 115 -17.33 -22.70 -33.95
CA LEU A 115 -18.20 -23.05 -32.82
C LEU A 115 -17.39 -23.62 -31.65
N VAL A 116 -16.57 -24.63 -31.90
CA VAL A 116 -15.75 -25.26 -30.85
C VAL A 116 -14.69 -24.29 -30.37
N GLY A 117 -13.95 -23.64 -31.25
CA GLY A 117 -12.90 -22.67 -30.89
C GLY A 117 -13.46 -21.41 -30.24
N GLY A 118 -14.57 -20.88 -30.74
CA GLY A 118 -15.22 -19.68 -30.21
C GLY A 118 -15.84 -19.93 -28.84
N VAL A 119 -16.64 -20.99 -28.69
CA VAL A 119 -17.31 -21.31 -27.42
C VAL A 119 -16.30 -21.78 -26.37
N SER A 120 -15.32 -22.61 -26.75
CA SER A 120 -14.25 -23.04 -25.83
C SER A 120 -13.32 -21.89 -25.45
N GLY A 121 -12.97 -21.01 -26.39
CA GLY A 121 -12.11 -19.86 -26.15
C GLY A 121 -12.78 -18.84 -25.22
N ILE A 122 -14.05 -18.50 -25.48
CA ILE A 122 -14.82 -17.61 -24.60
C ILE A 122 -15.01 -18.27 -23.23
N GLY A 123 -15.31 -19.57 -23.18
CA GLY A 123 -15.42 -20.33 -21.94
C GLY A 123 -14.14 -20.32 -21.11
N LEU A 124 -12.98 -20.51 -21.72
CA LEU A 124 -11.67 -20.45 -21.08
C LEU A 124 -11.34 -19.07 -20.54
N LEU A 125 -11.58 -18.03 -21.35
CA LEU A 125 -11.35 -16.65 -20.93
C LEU A 125 -12.25 -16.29 -19.74
N PHE A 126 -13.53 -16.67 -19.80
CA PHE A 126 -14.47 -16.46 -18.70
C PHE A 126 -14.04 -17.21 -17.43
N LEU A 127 -13.64 -18.48 -17.56
CA LEU A 127 -13.18 -19.28 -16.43
C LEU A 127 -11.91 -18.68 -15.81
N ARG A 128 -10.96 -18.20 -16.63
CA ARG A 128 -9.74 -17.55 -16.16
C ARG A 128 -10.04 -16.28 -15.38
N VAL A 129 -10.92 -15.43 -15.91
CA VAL A 129 -11.36 -14.20 -15.24
C VAL A 129 -12.13 -14.52 -13.95
N LEU A 130 -12.95 -15.57 -13.95
CA LEU A 130 -13.70 -15.99 -12.76
C LEU A 130 -12.76 -16.44 -11.64
N ILE A 131 -11.73 -17.22 -11.96
CA ILE A 131 -10.71 -17.65 -11.01
C ILE A 131 -9.95 -16.45 -10.46
N ASP A 132 -9.47 -15.57 -11.35
CA ASP A 132 -8.72 -14.37 -10.98
C ASP A 132 -9.56 -13.44 -10.07
N ARG A 133 -10.85 -13.33 -10.35
CA ARG A 133 -11.78 -12.54 -9.54
C ARG A 133 -12.11 -13.17 -8.20
N LEU A 134 -12.20 -14.50 -8.13
CA LEU A 134 -12.37 -15.22 -6.86
C LEU A 134 -11.11 -15.12 -5.98
N ASP A 135 -9.93 -15.07 -6.58
CA ASP A 135 -8.67 -14.84 -5.87
C ASP A 135 -8.57 -13.39 -5.40
N ALA A 136 -8.91 -12.42 -6.26
CA ALA A 136 -8.96 -11.01 -5.89
C ALA A 136 -9.94 -10.75 -4.73
N LEU A 137 -11.13 -11.37 -4.73
CA LEU A 137 -12.12 -11.25 -3.66
C LEU A 137 -11.65 -11.81 -2.30
N LYS A 138 -10.71 -12.77 -2.31
CA LYS A 138 -10.13 -13.35 -1.09
C LYS A 138 -8.98 -12.52 -0.54
N THR A 139 -8.26 -11.81 -1.41
CA THR A 139 -7.07 -11.01 -1.03
C THR A 139 -7.39 -9.51 -0.90
N ASP A 140 -8.63 -9.09 -1.16
CA ASP A 140 -9.02 -7.69 -1.09
C ASP A 140 -9.10 -7.18 0.37
N ARG A 141 -8.04 -6.46 0.76
CA ARG A 141 -7.87 -5.78 2.05
C ARG A 141 -8.85 -4.61 2.25
N TYR A 142 -9.48 -4.10 1.20
CA TYR A 142 -10.38 -2.94 1.25
C TYR A 142 -11.87 -3.30 1.30
N ARG A 143 -12.20 -4.60 1.42
CA ARG A 143 -13.59 -5.08 1.52
C ARG A 143 -14.38 -4.48 2.70
N GLU A 144 -13.70 -4.06 3.75
CA GLU A 144 -14.31 -3.46 4.96
C GLU A 144 -14.44 -1.93 4.88
N VAL A 145 -13.84 -1.28 3.89
CA VAL A 145 -13.93 0.18 3.73
C VAL A 145 -15.15 0.51 2.87
N GLN A 146 -16.28 0.75 3.54
CA GLN A 146 -17.43 1.38 2.91
C GLN A 146 -17.10 2.83 2.56
N LYS A 147 -17.39 3.25 1.33
CA LYS A 147 -17.29 4.65 0.88
C LYS A 147 -18.34 5.54 1.55
#